data_AF-A0AAE9AEF8-F1
#
_entry.id   AF-A0AAE9AEF8-F1
#
_cell.length_a   1.000
_cell.length_b   1.000
_cell.length_c   1.000
_cell.angle_alpha   90.00
_cell.angle_beta   90.00
_cell.angle_gamma   90.00
#
_symmetry.space_group_name_H-M   'P 1'
#
loop_
_entity.id
_entity.type
_entity.pdbx_description
1 polymer ?
#
loop_
_entity_poly.entity_id
_entity_poly.type
_entity_poly.pdbx_seq_one_letter_code
_entity_poly.pdbx_strand_id
1 'polypeptide(L)'
;MPTSRCSKLLVGSTSIRQNVEILRAVSVHSDTFIDVGSGIGQLVTFAAAYSKCAHVSGIEQEQVPADFATENGIQFKRLMEHFGRNHPPSR
;
A
#
# COMPACT_ATOMS: atom_id res chain seq x y z
N MET A 1 18.84 -19.70 22.27
CA MET A 1 18.50 -19.43 20.85
C MET A 1 17.80 -18.09 20.79
N PRO A 2 18.29 -17.07 20.06
CA PRO A 2 17.64 -15.76 20.08
C PRO A 2 16.46 -15.73 19.11
N THR A 3 15.27 -15.56 19.67
CA THR A 3 14.02 -15.19 18.99
C THR A 3 14.07 -13.71 18.61
N SER A 4 14.63 -13.38 17.44
CA SER A 4 14.79 -11.97 17.04
C SER A 4 14.42 -11.68 15.58
N ARG A 5 13.62 -12.54 14.94
CA ARG A 5 13.28 -12.38 13.51
C ARG A 5 11.83 -11.93 13.22
N CYS A 6 11.03 -11.66 14.25
CA CYS A 6 9.60 -11.30 14.12
C CYS A 6 9.28 -9.86 14.60
N SER A 7 10.24 -8.93 14.52
CA SER A 7 10.00 -7.52 14.82
C SER A 7 9.75 -6.68 13.57
N LYS A 8 10.34 -7.03 12.41
CA LYS A 8 10.21 -6.25 11.17
C LYS A 8 8.78 -6.15 10.62
N LEU A 9 7.92 -7.14 10.87
CA LEU A 9 6.52 -7.13 10.39
C LEU A 9 5.65 -6.06 11.09
N LEU A 10 6.02 -5.61 12.29
CA LEU A 10 5.29 -4.60 13.07
C LEU A 10 5.84 -3.17 12.92
N VAL A 11 7.04 -3.00 12.36
CA VAL A 11 7.81 -1.73 12.41
C VAL A 11 7.36 -0.68 11.38
N GLY A 12 6.40 -0.99 10.49
CA GLY A 12 6.02 -0.10 9.38
C GLY A 12 4.54 0.24 9.24
N SER A 13 3.66 -0.11 10.20
CA SER A 13 2.23 0.15 10.03
C SER A 13 1.92 1.65 10.12
N THR A 14 1.76 2.31 8.98
CA THR A 14 1.29 3.69 8.92
C THR A 14 -0.18 3.72 9.36
N SER A 15 -0.50 4.55 10.36
CA SER A 15 -1.89 4.71 10.78
C SER A 15 -2.73 5.32 9.65
N ILE A 16 -4.04 5.08 9.65
CA ILE A 16 -4.96 5.68 8.67
C ILE A 16 -4.81 7.21 8.65
N ARG A 17 -4.63 7.83 9.83
CA ARG A 17 -4.44 9.28 9.93
C ARG A 17 -3.17 9.74 9.23
N GLN A 18 -2.07 9.02 9.41
CA GLN A 18 -0.83 9.33 8.71
C GLN A 18 -0.96 9.13 7.20
N ASN A 19 -1.66 8.09 6.72
CA ASN A 19 -1.91 7.89 5.29
C ASN A 19 -2.66 9.08 4.67
N VAL A 20 -3.67 9.61 5.37
CA VAL A 20 -4.41 10.80 4.91
C VAL A 20 -3.49 12.01 4.78
N GLU A 21 -2.65 12.26 5.79
CA GLU A 21 -1.72 13.39 5.76
C GLU A 21 -0.66 13.24 4.67
N ILE A 22 -0.17 12.01 4.44
CA ILE A 22 0.74 11.72 3.33
C ILE A 22 0.06 12.05 2.00
N LEU A 23 -1.11 11.47 1.71
CA LEU A 23 -1.81 11.72 0.44
C LEU A 23 -2.13 13.21 0.21
N ARG A 24 -2.43 13.96 1.28
CA ARG A 24 -2.62 15.41 1.20
C ARG A 24 -1.33 16.15 0.86
N ALA A 25 -0.22 15.78 1.49
CA ALA A 25 1.07 16.44 1.30
C ALA A 25 1.62 16.26 -0.12
N VAL A 26 1.39 15.10 -0.75
CA VAL A 26 1.97 14.80 -2.08
C VAL A 26 1.13 15.36 -3.25
N SER A 27 0.05 16.12 -2.99
CA SER A 27 -0.84 16.76 -3.99
C SER A 27 -0.96 15.97 -5.32
N VAL A 28 -1.42 14.73 -5.26
CA VAL A 28 -1.31 13.79 -6.39
C VAL A 28 -2.43 14.05 -7.39
N HIS A 29 -2.21 15.02 -8.26
CA HIS A 29 -3.23 15.47 -9.20
C HIS A 29 -3.21 14.80 -10.57
N SER A 30 -2.21 13.99 -10.94
CA SER A 30 -2.29 13.24 -12.23
C SER A 30 -1.31 12.08 -12.41
N ASP A 31 -0.12 12.11 -11.82
CA ASP A 31 0.98 11.32 -12.38
C ASP A 31 1.07 9.89 -11.82
N THR A 32 1.92 9.68 -10.82
CA THR A 32 2.22 8.34 -10.31
C THR A 32 2.62 8.46 -8.87
N PHE A 33 2.06 7.59 -8.02
CA PHE A 33 2.45 7.46 -6.63
C PHE A 33 3.33 6.21 -6.47
N ILE A 34 4.52 6.37 -5.91
CA ILE A 34 5.45 5.26 -5.64
C ILE A 34 5.79 5.26 -4.15
N ASP A 35 5.49 4.15 -3.48
CA ASP A 35 5.87 3.90 -2.09
C ASP A 35 7.13 3.03 -2.03
N VAL A 36 8.23 3.60 -1.55
CA VAL A 36 9.54 2.91 -1.49
C VAL A 36 9.77 2.39 -0.08
N GLY A 37 9.87 1.06 0.05
CA GLY A 37 9.77 0.37 1.35
C GLY A 37 8.31 0.17 1.76
N SER A 38 7.47 -0.26 0.81
CA SER A 38 6.01 -0.30 0.97
C SER A 38 5.49 -1.32 1.98
N GLY A 39 6.36 -2.17 2.52
CA GLY A 39 6.00 -3.24 3.46
C GLY A 39 4.91 -4.12 2.85
N ILE A 40 3.81 -4.30 3.59
CA ILE A 40 2.65 -5.09 3.15
C ILE A 40 1.69 -4.34 2.19
N GLY A 41 2.06 -3.16 1.69
CA GLY A 41 1.30 -2.42 0.69
C GLY A 41 0.07 -1.67 1.21
N GLN A 42 0.03 -1.32 2.50
CA GLN A 42 -1.13 -0.62 3.09
C GLN A 42 -1.30 0.80 2.51
N LEU A 43 -0.22 1.57 2.35
CA LEU A 43 -0.29 2.91 1.79
C LEU A 43 -0.56 2.88 0.27
N VAL A 44 -0.03 1.88 -0.44
CA VAL A 44 -0.33 1.63 -1.87
C VAL A 44 -1.82 1.38 -2.09
N THR A 45 -2.43 0.47 -1.34
CA THR A 45 -3.87 0.18 -1.45
C THR A 45 -4.73 1.37 -1.02
N PHE A 46 -4.32 2.10 0.02
CA PHE A 46 -4.98 3.33 0.44
C PHE A 46 -4.90 4.44 -0.62
N ALA A 47 -3.73 4.65 -1.22
CA ALA A 47 -3.53 5.60 -2.30
C ALA A 47 -4.39 5.24 -3.52
N ALA A 48 -4.43 3.96 -3.91
CA ALA A 48 -5.27 3.49 -5.01
C ALA A 48 -6.77 3.72 -4.74
N ALA A 49 -7.23 3.56 -3.49
CA ALA A 49 -8.64 3.75 -3.16
C ALA A 49 -9.07 5.23 -3.06
N TYR A 50 -8.20 6.11 -2.57
CA TYR A 50 -8.59 7.46 -2.12
C TYR A 50 -7.95 8.63 -2.91
N SER A 51 -7.02 8.35 -3.81
CA SER A 51 -6.39 9.38 -4.65
C SER A 51 -6.97 9.41 -6.07
N LYS A 52 -6.55 10.40 -6.86
CA LYS A 52 -6.82 10.49 -8.31
C LYS A 52 -5.57 10.15 -9.14
N CYS A 53 -4.61 9.42 -8.59
CA CYS A 53 -3.41 9.00 -9.32
C CYS A 53 -3.77 8.15 -10.54
N ALA A 54 -3.09 8.35 -11.66
CA ALA A 54 -3.23 7.45 -12.81
C ALA A 54 -2.60 6.08 -12.52
N HIS A 55 -1.49 6.06 -11.78
CA HIS A 55 -0.79 4.84 -11.39
C HIS A 55 -0.31 4.88 -9.95
N VAL A 56 -0.32 3.72 -9.28
CA VAL A 56 0.13 3.56 -7.91
C VAL A 56 1.01 2.31 -7.84
N SER A 57 2.18 2.38 -7.22
CA SER A 57 3.05 1.22 -7.06
C SER A 57 3.77 1.19 -5.72
N GLY A 58 4.04 -0.02 -5.22
CA GLY A 58 4.91 -0.27 -4.08
C GLY A 58 6.19 -0.97 -4.48
N ILE A 59 7.29 -0.63 -3.84
CA ILE A 59 8.57 -1.35 -3.97
C ILE A 59 8.95 -1.82 -2.57
N GLU A 60 9.05 -3.14 -2.39
CA GLU A 60 9.50 -3.76 -1.15
C GLU A 60 10.66 -4.72 -1.44
N GLN A 61 11.71 -4.63 -0.63
CA GLN A 61 12.93 -5.42 -0.81
C GLN A 61 12.85 -6.76 -0.08
N GLU A 62 12.18 -6.80 1.07
CA GLU A 62 12.11 -7.99 1.92
C GLU A 62 11.01 -8.94 1.40
N GLN A 63 11.35 -10.21 1.15
CA GLN A 63 10.43 -11.17 0.51
C GLN A 63 9.13 -11.36 1.31
N VAL A 64 9.23 -11.51 2.63
CA VAL A 64 8.07 -11.79 3.50
C VAL A 64 6.99 -10.68 3.40
N PRO A 65 7.29 -9.39 3.61
CA PRO A 65 6.29 -8.35 3.40
C PRO A 65 5.85 -8.21 1.94
N ALA A 66 6.71 -8.48 0.95
CA ALA A 66 6.32 -8.49 -0.46
C ALA A 66 5.28 -9.59 -0.80
N ASP A 67 5.42 -10.79 -0.20
CA ASP A 67 4.43 -11.87 -0.33
C ASP A 67 3.08 -11.44 0.25
N PHE A 68 3.09 -10.81 1.43
CA PHE A 68 1.89 -10.25 2.03
C PHE A 68 1.30 -9.09 1.22
N ALA A 69 2.13 -8.23 0.62
CA ALA A 69 1.67 -7.15 -0.25
C ALA A 69 0.97 -7.69 -1.50
N THR A 70 1.48 -8.78 -2.07
CA THR A 70 0.87 -9.46 -3.22
C THR A 70 -0.53 -9.98 -2.86
N GLU A 71 -0.65 -10.70 -1.74
CA GLU A 71 -1.95 -11.19 -1.27
C GLU A 71 -2.90 -10.04 -0.93
N ASN A 72 -2.40 -9.00 -0.26
CA ASN A 72 -3.18 -7.81 0.08
C ASN A 72 -3.71 -7.10 -1.17
N GLY A 73 -2.91 -7.03 -2.25
CA GLY A 73 -3.34 -6.51 -3.55
C GLY A 73 -4.46 -7.33 -4.20
N ILE A 74 -4.43 -8.66 -4.07
CA ILE A 74 -5.51 -9.55 -4.55
C ILE A 74 -6.79 -9.30 -3.75
N GLN A 75 -6.70 -9.26 -2.42
CA GLN A 75 -7.86 -9.02 -1.56
C GLN A 75 -8.44 -7.62 -1.77
N PHE A 76 -7.60 -6.61 -1.96
CA PHE A 76 -8.02 -5.25 -2.31
C PHE A 76 -8.86 -5.23 -3.59
N LYS A 77 -8.38 -5.86 -4.67
CA LYS A 77 -9.13 -5.94 -5.94
C LYS A 77 -10.48 -6.60 -5.76
N ARG A 78 -10.53 -7.76 -5.08
CA ARG A 78 -11.78 -8.48 -4.77
C ARG A 78 -12.76 -7.61 -3.98
N LEU A 79 -12.28 -6.85 -3.00
CA LEU A 79 -13.13 -5.95 -2.21
C LEU A 79 -13.64 -4.78 -3.06
N MET A 80 -12.79 -4.17 -3.89
CA MET A 80 -13.20 -3.07 -4.76
C MET A 80 -14.24 -3.52 -5.80
N GLU A 81 -14.06 -4.71 -6.39
CA GLU A 81 -15.05 -5.34 -7.27
C GLU A 81 -16.35 -5.63 -6.54
N HIS A 82 -16.28 -6.22 -5.34
CA HIS A 82 -17.45 -6.54 -4.52
C HIS A 82 -18.31 -5.30 -4.19
N PHE A 83 -17.67 -4.15 -3.92
CA PHE A 83 -18.36 -2.89 -3.63
C PHE A 83 -18.59 -2.00 -4.85
N GLY A 84 -18.24 -2.44 -6.07
CA GLY A 84 -18.41 -1.68 -7.30
C GLY A 84 -17.62 -0.36 -7.34
N ARG A 85 -16.42 -0.34 -6.75
CA ARG A 85 -15.55 0.84 -6.69
C ARG A 85 -14.41 0.70 -7.70
N ASN A 86 -14.20 1.77 -8.49
CA ASN A 86 -13.06 1.86 -9.40
C ASN A 86 -11.78 2.22 -8.64
N HIS A 87 -10.65 1.68 -9.08
CA HIS A 87 -9.32 2.03 -8.59
C HIS A 87 -8.32 2.07 -9.76
N PRO A 88 -7.23 2.85 -9.67
CA PRO A 88 -6.18 2.82 -10.67
C PRO A 88 -5.39 1.51 -10.59
N PRO A 89 -4.69 1.10 -11.65
CA PRO A 89 -3.81 -0.06 -11.60
C PRO A 89 -2.80 0.10 -10.45
N SER A 90 -2.81 -0.86 -9.53
CA SER A 90 -1.87 -0.94 -8.41
C SER A 90 -1.00 -2.20 -8.55
N ARG A 91 0.31 -2.03 -8.35
CA ARG A 91 1.31 -3.11 -8.41
C ARG A 91 2.27 -3.05 -7.22
#